data_AF-A0AAP8QBB3-F1
#
_entry.id   AF-A0AAP8QBB3-F1
#
_cell.length_a   1.000
_cell.length_b   1.000
_cell.length_c   1.000
_cell.angle_alpha   90.00
_cell.angle_beta   90.00
_cell.angle_gamma   90.00
#
_symmetry.space_group_name_H-M   'P 1'
#
loop_
_entity.id
_entity.type
_entity.pdbx_description
1 polymer ?
#
loop_
_entity_poly.entity_id
_entity_poly.type
_entity_poly.pdbx_seq_one_letter_code
_entity_poly.pdbx_strand_id
1 'polypeptide(L)'
;MNKIYIMSLSIGIALLATSCSNIGGTNQKSGHTQTVQNAGVKNKQSNVHQMANRATVAKSIKEAPSTVNARYVEPSSKKVLHSGEKIDRLYNRNLNEKYILQRLTPRTYWVQSNFYSTTFFVGKKGVLLFDPLEDRTEQILAAIRKVTKLPITSVVYSHNHADHIGDASKLLATLKKSGIKPRIVASKATSDKQLYLNSKLPRPTEVVAWPNGSFKFEDLTVQLHGFARASHSDDHSVWLLKDEGVLHAPDLINPDQPPFWRFAGSDTFLYHEQNLQDARKLSWKWVNGGHGNIGEKKDFDFDLTFIKDLKKAVADAMESQKFTDFVDPSKGAHTAFLPSWLNAVSKQSTDSLRPKYGKYYGFDYATPSNAEMVAEWMFSYR
;
A
#
# COMPACT_ATOMS: atom_id res chain seq x y z
N MET A 1 -15.21 36.84 48.38
CA MET A 1 -16.35 37.17 47.49
C MET A 1 -15.78 37.58 46.14
N ASN A 2 -15.95 36.75 45.12
CA ASN A 2 -16.02 37.14 43.70
C ASN A 2 -16.49 35.91 42.92
N LYS A 3 -17.75 35.97 42.46
CA LYS A 3 -18.41 34.93 41.66
C LYS A 3 -18.04 35.16 40.19
N ILE A 4 -17.52 34.14 39.52
CA ILE A 4 -17.38 34.11 38.07
C ILE A 4 -18.60 33.37 37.51
N TYR A 5 -19.35 34.05 36.65
CA TYR A 5 -20.49 33.51 35.92
C TYR A 5 -19.99 32.71 34.71
N ILE A 6 -20.42 31.46 34.59
CA ILE A 6 -20.28 30.64 33.38
C ILE A 6 -21.52 30.90 32.52
N MET A 7 -21.32 31.41 31.31
CA MET A 7 -22.38 31.60 30.33
C MET A 7 -22.24 30.52 29.25
N SER A 8 -23.12 29.53 29.30
CA SER A 8 -23.28 28.47 28.30
C SER A 8 -24.07 29.00 27.10
N LEU A 9 -23.49 28.98 25.90
CA LEU A 9 -24.25 29.17 24.66
C LEU A 9 -24.54 27.82 24.01
N SER A 10 -25.81 27.41 24.11
CA SER A 10 -26.40 26.31 23.37
C SER A 10 -26.86 26.84 22.01
N ILE A 11 -26.35 26.29 20.90
CA ILE A 11 -26.93 26.52 19.57
C ILE A 11 -27.46 25.18 19.06
N GLY A 12 -28.79 25.07 19.01
CA GLY A 12 -29.52 23.97 18.39
C GLY A 12 -30.15 24.40 17.06
N ILE A 13 -29.85 23.58 16.03
CA ILE A 13 -30.70 23.10 14.92
C ILE A 13 -31.49 24.13 14.07
N ALA A 14 -31.23 24.13 12.76
CA ALA A 14 -32.29 24.11 11.74
C ALA A 14 -31.80 23.50 10.41
N LEU A 15 -32.35 22.34 10.06
CA LEU A 15 -32.42 21.82 8.69
C LEU A 15 -33.36 22.70 7.87
N LEU A 16 -33.00 23.04 6.64
CA LEU A 16 -33.95 23.47 5.61
C LEU A 16 -33.53 22.88 4.27
N ALA A 17 -34.33 21.92 3.82
CA ALA A 17 -34.38 21.44 2.45
C ALA A 17 -35.34 22.34 1.66
N THR A 18 -34.92 22.77 0.47
CA THR A 18 -35.84 23.24 -0.57
C THR A 18 -35.33 22.82 -1.94
N SER A 19 -36.07 21.90 -2.54
CA SER A 19 -36.11 21.64 -3.97
C SER A 19 -36.99 22.68 -4.67
N CYS A 20 -36.61 23.14 -5.86
CA CYS A 20 -37.54 23.32 -6.99
C CYS A 20 -36.81 23.60 -8.30
N SER A 21 -37.49 23.22 -9.38
CA SER A 21 -36.97 22.92 -10.72
C SER A 21 -36.99 24.10 -11.70
N ASN A 22 -36.13 23.97 -12.73
CA ASN A 22 -36.22 24.42 -14.15
C ASN A 22 -37.06 25.64 -14.57
N ILE A 23 -36.39 26.60 -15.21
CA ILE A 23 -36.68 27.33 -16.48
C ILE A 23 -35.29 27.86 -16.93
N GLY A 24 -34.78 27.86 -18.17
CA GLY A 24 -35.32 27.77 -19.53
C GLY A 24 -34.77 28.95 -20.35
N GLY A 25 -33.78 28.72 -21.24
CA GLY A 25 -33.28 29.67 -22.27
C GLY A 25 -32.37 30.80 -21.75
N THR A 26 -31.34 31.32 -22.44
CA THR A 26 -30.93 31.31 -23.85
C THR A 26 -29.41 31.63 -23.88
N ASN A 27 -28.63 30.94 -24.72
CA ASN A 27 -27.18 31.20 -24.88
C ASN A 27 -26.92 31.84 -26.24
N GLN A 28 -26.49 33.11 -26.24
CA GLN A 28 -25.80 33.74 -27.37
C GLN A 28 -24.28 33.58 -27.23
N LYS A 29 -23.65 33.35 -28.38
CA LYS A 29 -22.24 32.98 -28.57
C LYS A 29 -21.27 34.17 -28.44
N SER A 30 -20.12 33.91 -27.83
CA SER A 30 -18.76 34.20 -28.35
C SER A 30 -17.78 33.48 -27.41
N GLY A 31 -16.73 32.76 -27.80
CA GLY A 31 -16.08 32.55 -29.08
C GLY A 31 -14.61 32.29 -28.79
N HIS A 32 -14.22 31.06 -28.45
CA HIS A 32 -12.83 30.62 -28.57
C HIS A 32 -12.76 29.14 -28.97
N THR A 33 -12.24 28.95 -30.17
CA THR A 33 -12.07 27.69 -30.89
C THR A 33 -10.86 26.95 -30.35
N GLN A 34 -11.06 25.75 -29.80
CA GLN A 34 -10.05 24.68 -29.87
C GLN A 34 -10.74 23.41 -30.35
N THR A 35 -10.44 23.05 -31.59
CA THR A 35 -10.81 21.79 -32.24
C THR A 35 -10.21 20.62 -31.47
N VAL A 36 -11.05 19.83 -30.81
CA VAL A 36 -10.69 18.47 -30.36
C VAL A 36 -11.12 17.51 -31.46
N GLN A 37 -10.16 17.02 -32.24
CA GLN A 37 -10.36 15.87 -33.11
C GLN A 37 -10.51 14.62 -32.24
N ASN A 38 -11.72 14.05 -32.24
CA ASN A 38 -11.98 12.70 -31.78
C ASN A 38 -11.30 11.71 -32.74
N ALA A 39 -10.13 11.20 -32.34
CA ALA A 39 -9.55 9.99 -32.93
C ALA A 39 -9.68 8.85 -31.91
N GLY A 40 -10.33 7.77 -32.34
CA GLY A 40 -10.75 6.65 -31.50
C GLY A 40 -9.63 6.08 -30.63
N VAL A 41 -9.92 5.94 -29.34
CA VAL A 41 -9.07 5.26 -28.38
C VAL A 41 -9.14 3.75 -28.66
N LYS A 42 -8.20 3.26 -29.48
CA LYS A 42 -7.82 1.85 -29.44
C LYS A 42 -7.10 1.62 -28.11
N ASN A 43 -7.63 0.65 -27.37
CA ASN A 43 -7.17 0.16 -26.09
C ASN A 43 -5.64 -0.04 -26.09
N LYS A 44 -4.90 0.87 -25.45
CA LYS A 44 -3.45 0.74 -25.29
C LYS A 44 -3.20 -0.36 -24.27
N GLN A 45 -2.46 -1.38 -24.68
CA GLN A 45 -1.90 -2.41 -23.82
C GLN A 45 -1.22 -1.78 -22.59
N SER A 46 -1.39 -2.44 -21.44
CA SER A 46 -0.93 -1.99 -20.13
C SER A 46 0.55 -1.59 -20.13
N ASN A 47 0.88 -0.60 -19.27
CA ASN A 47 2.23 -0.05 -19.09
C ASN A 47 3.30 -1.11 -18.78
N VAL A 48 2.91 -2.34 -18.46
CA VAL A 48 3.80 -3.50 -18.25
C VAL A 48 4.52 -3.94 -19.54
N HIS A 49 3.91 -3.77 -20.71
CA HIS A 49 4.62 -4.03 -21.99
C HIS A 49 5.68 -2.97 -22.32
N GLN A 50 5.58 -1.76 -21.75
CA GLN A 50 6.56 -0.70 -22.01
C GLN A 50 7.87 -0.89 -21.24
N MET A 51 7.84 -1.50 -20.04
CA MET A 51 9.07 -1.85 -19.32
C MET A 51 9.81 -3.02 -19.98
N ALA A 52 9.08 -3.99 -20.57
CA ALA A 52 9.69 -5.15 -21.23
C ALA A 52 10.35 -4.82 -22.58
N ASN A 53 9.87 -3.81 -23.31
CA ASN A 53 10.37 -3.44 -24.64
C ASN A 53 11.36 -2.27 -24.67
N ARG A 54 11.66 -1.65 -23.52
CA ARG A 54 12.81 -0.74 -23.36
C ARG A 54 13.87 -1.38 -22.48
N ALA A 55 14.39 -2.52 -22.92
CA ALA A 55 15.68 -3.01 -22.45
C ALA A 55 16.83 -2.16 -23.04
N THR A 56 16.80 -0.85 -22.84
CA THR A 56 18.06 -0.17 -22.54
C THR A 56 18.57 -0.87 -21.30
N VAL A 57 19.70 -1.59 -21.39
CA VAL A 57 20.37 -2.22 -20.25
C VAL A 57 20.38 -1.20 -19.12
N ALA A 58 19.46 -1.35 -18.17
CA ALA A 58 19.30 -0.37 -17.11
C ALA A 58 20.62 -0.43 -16.35
N LYS A 59 21.40 0.65 -16.41
CA LYS A 59 22.69 0.73 -15.74
C LYS A 59 22.45 0.37 -14.28
N SER A 60 23.05 -0.72 -13.82
CA SER A 60 22.82 -1.23 -12.46
C SER A 60 23.05 -0.11 -11.45
N ILE A 61 22.02 0.22 -10.67
CA ILE A 61 22.13 1.26 -9.65
C ILE A 61 22.85 0.66 -8.44
N LYS A 62 23.76 1.43 -7.84
CA LYS A 62 24.43 1.06 -6.59
C LYS A 62 23.36 0.84 -5.51
N GLU A 63 23.45 -0.28 -4.79
CA GLU A 63 22.54 -0.56 -3.68
C GLU A 63 22.70 0.44 -2.54
N ALA A 64 21.56 0.83 -1.97
CA ALA A 64 21.50 1.50 -0.70
C ALA A 64 21.87 0.53 0.43
N PRO A 65 22.44 1.01 1.55
CA PRO A 65 22.61 0.20 2.75
C PRO A 65 21.26 -0.23 3.33
N SER A 66 21.25 -1.36 4.04
CA SER A 66 20.08 -1.83 4.78
C SER A 66 19.69 -0.87 5.91
N THR A 67 18.39 -0.66 6.10
CA THR A 67 17.86 0.13 7.23
C THR A 67 17.99 -0.60 8.57
N VAL A 68 18.25 -1.90 8.53
CA VAL A 68 18.23 -2.82 9.67
C VAL A 68 19.49 -3.69 9.73
N ASN A 69 20.60 -3.21 9.14
CA ASN A 69 21.90 -3.87 9.08
C ASN A 69 21.82 -5.34 8.63
N ALA A 70 20.98 -5.62 7.62
CA ALA A 70 20.81 -6.97 7.10
C ALA A 70 22.03 -7.45 6.31
N ARG A 71 22.27 -8.77 6.32
CA ARG A 71 23.16 -9.44 5.37
C ARG A 71 22.37 -9.73 4.09
N TYR A 72 22.82 -9.18 2.97
CA TYR A 72 22.20 -9.46 1.69
C TYR A 72 22.60 -10.84 1.13
N VAL A 73 21.61 -11.57 0.60
CA VAL A 73 21.78 -12.91 0.04
C VAL A 73 21.02 -13.06 -1.28
N GLU A 74 21.51 -13.96 -2.14
CA GLU A 74 20.81 -14.37 -3.36
C GLU A 74 19.46 -15.04 -3.02
N PRO A 75 18.40 -14.78 -3.80
CA PRO A 75 17.09 -15.41 -3.59
C PRO A 75 17.14 -16.92 -3.87
N SER A 76 16.40 -17.70 -3.09
CA SER A 76 16.33 -19.16 -3.24
C SER A 76 14.94 -19.72 -2.99
N SER A 77 14.45 -20.53 -3.93
CA SER A 77 13.26 -21.35 -3.72
C SER A 77 13.53 -22.64 -2.93
N LYS A 78 14.79 -22.96 -2.64
CA LYS A 78 15.19 -24.19 -1.94
C LYS A 78 15.61 -23.93 -0.50
N LYS A 79 16.40 -22.87 -0.28
CA LYS A 79 16.93 -22.50 1.04
C LYS A 79 15.97 -21.55 1.75
N VAL A 80 15.65 -21.86 2.99
CA VAL A 80 14.88 -20.97 3.88
C VAL A 80 15.74 -19.75 4.22
N LEU A 81 15.14 -18.57 4.18
CA LEU A 81 15.79 -17.33 4.62
C LEU A 81 16.09 -17.40 6.13
N HIS A 82 17.26 -16.93 6.56
CA HIS A 82 17.61 -16.84 7.99
C HIS A 82 17.39 -15.42 8.53
N SER A 83 17.11 -15.32 9.83
CA SER A 83 16.92 -14.02 10.49
C SER A 83 18.15 -13.12 10.28
N GLY A 84 17.91 -11.85 9.98
CA GLY A 84 18.97 -10.92 9.61
C GLY A 84 19.38 -10.95 8.13
N GLU A 85 18.88 -11.89 7.33
CA GLU A 85 19.11 -11.91 5.88
C GLU A 85 18.01 -11.17 5.11
N LYS A 86 18.38 -10.56 3.98
CA LYS A 86 17.47 -9.94 3.02
C LYS A 86 17.92 -10.20 1.59
N ILE A 87 17.02 -10.06 0.62
CA ILE A 87 17.37 -10.27 -0.80
C ILE A 87 18.25 -9.13 -1.31
N ASP A 88 19.39 -9.47 -1.91
CA ASP A 88 20.32 -8.53 -2.52
C ASP A 88 19.76 -7.90 -3.81
N ARG A 89 20.30 -6.74 -4.21
CA ARG A 89 20.06 -6.12 -5.52
C ARG A 89 18.59 -5.92 -5.87
N LEU A 90 17.69 -5.83 -4.89
CA LEU A 90 16.26 -5.98 -5.09
C LEU A 90 15.69 -5.04 -6.17
N TYR A 91 16.12 -3.78 -6.19
CA TYR A 91 15.72 -2.83 -7.22
C TYR A 91 16.15 -3.29 -8.63
N ASN A 92 17.42 -3.62 -8.79
CA ASN A 92 17.97 -4.08 -10.07
C ASN A 92 17.33 -5.38 -10.53
N ARG A 93 17.05 -6.32 -9.61
CA ARG A 93 16.36 -7.58 -9.94
C ARG A 93 14.96 -7.31 -10.45
N ASN A 94 14.20 -6.41 -9.83
CA ASN A 94 12.86 -6.05 -10.30
C ASN A 94 12.84 -5.43 -11.71
N LEU A 95 13.94 -4.81 -12.16
CA LEU A 95 14.05 -4.27 -13.52
C LEU A 95 14.44 -5.33 -14.57
N ASN A 96 15.14 -6.39 -14.16
CA ASN A 96 15.82 -7.30 -15.10
C ASN A 96 15.31 -8.74 -15.04
N GLU A 97 14.69 -9.16 -13.94
CA GLU A 97 14.20 -10.52 -13.73
C GLU A 97 12.68 -10.57 -13.89
N LYS A 98 12.17 -11.70 -14.40
CA LYS A 98 10.71 -11.91 -14.51
C LYS A 98 10.05 -11.92 -13.13
N TYR A 99 10.69 -12.55 -12.16
CA TYR A 99 10.28 -12.60 -10.77
C TYR A 99 11.46 -12.99 -9.89
N ILE A 100 11.36 -12.64 -8.62
CA ILE A 100 12.26 -12.97 -7.53
C ILE A 100 11.51 -13.92 -6.60
N LEU A 101 12.09 -15.08 -6.26
CA LEU A 101 11.41 -16.11 -5.47
C LEU A 101 12.26 -16.54 -4.28
N GLN A 102 11.72 -16.38 -3.08
CA GLN A 102 12.37 -16.74 -1.82
C GLN A 102 11.49 -17.65 -0.97
N ARG A 103 12.08 -18.71 -0.42
CA ARG A 103 11.44 -19.60 0.55
C ARG A 103 11.58 -19.02 1.96
N LEU A 104 10.47 -18.85 2.68
CA LEU A 104 10.43 -18.28 4.03
C LEU A 104 10.38 -19.32 5.13
N THR A 105 9.72 -20.44 4.84
CA THR A 105 9.53 -21.59 5.74
C THR A 105 9.56 -22.88 4.90
N PRO A 106 9.40 -24.08 5.47
CA PRO A 106 9.27 -25.29 4.66
C PRO A 106 8.15 -25.23 3.61
N ARG A 107 7.08 -24.47 3.83
CA ARG A 107 5.91 -24.45 2.93
C ARG A 107 5.46 -23.07 2.46
N THR A 108 6.02 -21.99 2.98
CA THR A 108 5.66 -20.61 2.63
C THR A 108 6.75 -19.93 1.81
N TYR A 109 6.32 -19.20 0.79
CA TYR A 109 7.18 -18.55 -0.19
C TYR A 109 6.74 -17.11 -0.42
N TRP A 110 7.72 -16.26 -0.66
CA TRP A 110 7.56 -14.89 -1.09
C TRP A 110 7.97 -14.79 -2.55
N VAL A 111 7.14 -14.17 -3.38
CA VAL A 111 7.43 -13.88 -4.78
C VAL A 111 7.24 -12.39 -5.03
N GLN A 112 8.19 -11.77 -5.73
CA GLN A 112 8.09 -10.37 -6.15
C GLN A 112 8.34 -10.25 -7.65
N SER A 113 7.56 -9.39 -8.32
CA SER A 113 7.73 -9.06 -9.72
C SER A 113 7.38 -7.58 -9.93
N ASN A 114 8.26 -6.85 -10.61
CA ASN A 114 8.09 -5.44 -10.93
C ASN A 114 7.71 -4.57 -9.71
N PHE A 115 8.34 -4.79 -8.55
CA PHE A 115 8.16 -4.08 -7.28
C PHE A 115 6.87 -4.41 -6.49
N TYR A 116 6.12 -5.44 -6.89
CA TYR A 116 4.93 -5.93 -6.19
C TYR A 116 5.16 -7.37 -5.79
N SER A 117 4.80 -7.72 -4.56
CA SER A 117 5.11 -9.00 -3.96
C SER A 117 3.93 -9.62 -3.27
N THR A 118 3.86 -10.94 -3.31
CA THR A 118 2.81 -11.72 -2.68
C THR A 118 3.36 -12.99 -2.04
N THR A 119 2.55 -13.59 -1.18
CA THR A 119 2.84 -14.80 -0.44
C THR A 119 2.05 -15.96 -1.01
N PHE A 120 2.68 -17.13 -1.16
CA PHE A 120 1.95 -18.37 -1.37
C PHE A 120 2.42 -19.46 -0.42
N PHE A 121 1.50 -20.35 -0.08
CA PHE A 121 1.72 -21.50 0.79
C PHE A 121 1.39 -22.80 0.05
N VAL A 122 2.28 -23.78 0.14
CA VAL A 122 2.14 -25.09 -0.51
C VAL A 122 1.61 -26.11 0.50
N GLY A 123 0.34 -26.48 0.34
CA GLY A 123 -0.30 -27.55 1.10
C GLY A 123 0.04 -28.94 0.56
N LYS A 124 -0.71 -29.93 1.05
CA LYS A 124 -0.66 -31.33 0.60
C LYS A 124 -1.44 -31.55 -0.69
N LYS A 125 -2.55 -30.83 -0.90
CA LYS A 125 -3.46 -31.00 -2.05
C LYS A 125 -3.48 -29.79 -2.98
N GLY A 126 -3.22 -28.59 -2.46
CA GLY A 126 -3.23 -27.37 -3.26
C GLY A 126 -2.27 -26.29 -2.78
N VAL A 127 -2.34 -25.15 -3.46
CA VAL A 127 -1.63 -23.92 -3.11
C VAL A 127 -2.65 -22.87 -2.66
N LEU A 128 -2.34 -22.21 -1.55
CA LEU A 128 -2.99 -20.96 -1.11
C LEU A 128 -2.16 -19.80 -1.64
N LEU A 129 -2.76 -18.95 -2.46
CA LEU A 129 -2.15 -17.73 -2.98
C LEU A 129 -2.80 -16.52 -2.32
N PHE A 130 -2.01 -15.60 -1.78
CA PHE A 130 -2.50 -14.25 -1.50
C PHE A 130 -2.42 -13.42 -2.77
N ASP A 131 -3.35 -12.50 -2.96
CA ASP A 131 -3.30 -11.40 -3.92
C ASP A 131 -2.91 -11.77 -5.36
N PRO A 132 -3.90 -11.92 -6.27
CA PRO A 132 -3.64 -12.02 -7.69
C PRO A 132 -3.22 -10.64 -8.24
N LEU A 133 -1.94 -10.31 -8.02
CA LEU A 133 -1.33 -9.01 -8.33
C LEU A 133 -1.56 -8.62 -9.80
N GLU A 134 -2.07 -7.39 -10.02
CA GLU A 134 -2.40 -6.85 -11.35
C GLU A 134 -1.24 -7.03 -12.33
N ASP A 135 -1.49 -7.50 -13.55
CA ASP A 135 -0.48 -7.74 -14.59
C ASP A 135 0.65 -8.74 -14.24
N ARG A 136 0.62 -9.45 -13.10
CA ARG A 136 1.69 -10.40 -12.69
C ARG A 136 1.25 -11.86 -12.65
N THR A 137 0.05 -12.20 -13.14
CA THR A 137 -0.47 -13.59 -13.16
C THR A 137 0.57 -14.60 -13.68
N GLU A 138 1.21 -14.34 -14.82
CA GLU A 138 2.09 -15.34 -15.45
C GLU A 138 3.41 -15.54 -14.67
N GLN A 139 3.94 -14.47 -14.10
CA GLN A 139 5.13 -14.47 -13.27
C GLN A 139 4.88 -15.25 -11.97
N ILE A 140 3.74 -15.00 -11.32
CA ILE A 140 3.32 -15.72 -10.11
C ILE A 140 3.10 -17.21 -10.41
N LEU A 141 2.39 -17.54 -11.49
CA LEU A 141 2.18 -18.93 -11.90
C LEU A 141 3.51 -19.62 -12.19
N ALA A 142 4.43 -18.98 -12.92
CA ALA A 142 5.76 -19.53 -13.19
C ALA A 142 6.56 -19.77 -11.91
N ALA A 143 6.53 -18.83 -10.94
CA ALA A 143 7.19 -18.98 -9.65
C ALA A 143 6.64 -20.16 -8.84
N ILE A 144 5.31 -20.28 -8.76
CA ILE A 144 4.65 -21.41 -8.07
C ILE A 144 5.01 -22.74 -8.75
N ARG A 145 5.04 -22.79 -10.09
CA ARG A 145 5.41 -24.00 -10.83
C ARG A 145 6.87 -24.41 -10.67
N LYS A 146 7.76 -23.48 -10.30
CA LYS A 146 9.15 -23.80 -9.94
C LYS A 146 9.23 -24.59 -8.62
N VAL A 147 8.22 -24.47 -7.76
CA VAL A 147 8.17 -25.09 -6.43
C VAL A 147 7.33 -26.35 -6.41
N THR A 148 6.17 -26.35 -7.09
CA THR A 148 5.19 -27.43 -6.97
C THR A 148 4.35 -27.61 -8.24
N LYS A 149 3.82 -28.82 -8.43
CA LYS A 149 2.82 -29.14 -9.46
C LYS A 149 1.37 -29.02 -8.97
N LEU A 150 1.16 -28.81 -7.66
CA LEU A 150 -0.17 -28.74 -7.07
C LEU A 150 -1.00 -27.56 -7.62
N PRO A 151 -2.33 -27.72 -7.78
CA PRO A 151 -3.22 -26.66 -8.26
C PRO A 151 -3.37 -25.54 -7.22
N ILE A 152 -3.62 -24.31 -7.67
CA ILE A 152 -4.02 -23.21 -6.78
C ILE A 152 -5.50 -23.42 -6.44
N THR A 153 -5.79 -23.81 -5.21
CA THR A 153 -7.16 -24.17 -4.78
C THR A 153 -7.80 -23.10 -3.89
N SER A 154 -7.02 -22.14 -3.41
CA SER A 154 -7.51 -20.99 -2.66
C SER A 154 -6.74 -19.73 -3.01
N VAL A 155 -7.46 -18.63 -3.18
CA VAL A 155 -6.93 -17.28 -3.35
C VAL A 155 -7.46 -16.41 -2.21
N VAL A 156 -6.62 -15.57 -1.62
CA VAL A 156 -7.01 -14.57 -0.61
C VAL A 156 -6.90 -13.19 -1.22
N TYR A 157 -7.89 -12.34 -0.99
CA TYR A 157 -7.79 -10.91 -1.23
C TYR A 157 -7.44 -10.21 0.08
N SER A 158 -6.29 -9.56 0.12
CA SER A 158 -5.83 -8.82 1.29
C SER A 158 -6.70 -7.60 1.58
N HIS A 159 -6.96 -6.80 0.54
CA HIS A 159 -7.82 -5.63 0.49
C HIS A 159 -8.16 -5.28 -0.97
N ASN A 160 -9.05 -4.31 -1.20
CA ASN A 160 -9.67 -4.08 -2.51
C ASN A 160 -8.82 -3.28 -3.52
N HIS A 161 -7.55 -2.97 -3.25
CA HIS A 161 -6.74 -2.22 -4.21
C HIS A 161 -6.38 -3.04 -5.44
N ALA A 162 -6.41 -2.37 -6.59
CA ALA A 162 -6.32 -3.01 -7.90
C ALA A 162 -4.96 -3.66 -8.13
N ASP A 163 -3.88 -3.05 -7.67
CA ASP A 163 -2.54 -3.61 -7.80
C ASP A 163 -2.36 -4.94 -7.05
N HIS A 164 -3.17 -5.21 -6.02
CA HIS A 164 -3.15 -6.47 -5.27
C HIS A 164 -4.11 -7.53 -5.81
N ILE A 165 -5.33 -7.14 -6.21
CA ILE A 165 -6.38 -8.11 -6.59
C ILE A 165 -6.89 -7.96 -8.04
N GLY A 166 -6.34 -7.03 -8.81
CA GLY A 166 -6.83 -6.64 -10.14
C GLY A 166 -6.73 -7.75 -11.18
N ASP A 167 -5.76 -8.66 -11.05
CA ASP A 167 -5.59 -9.79 -11.97
C ASP A 167 -6.47 -10.99 -11.60
N ALA A 168 -7.34 -10.88 -10.59
CA ALA A 168 -8.20 -11.98 -10.14
C ALA A 168 -8.96 -12.64 -11.31
N SER A 169 -9.64 -11.85 -12.16
CA SER A 169 -10.36 -12.38 -13.32
C SER A 169 -9.47 -13.17 -14.28
N LYS A 170 -8.26 -12.66 -14.55
CA LYS A 170 -7.28 -13.28 -15.45
C LYS A 170 -6.73 -14.57 -14.85
N LEU A 171 -6.32 -14.55 -13.57
CA LEU A 171 -5.87 -15.74 -12.86
C LEU A 171 -6.93 -16.83 -12.88
N LEU A 172 -8.18 -16.51 -12.53
CA LEU A 172 -9.28 -17.48 -12.53
C LEU A 172 -9.56 -18.05 -13.92
N ALA A 173 -9.53 -17.22 -14.97
CA ALA A 173 -9.68 -17.68 -16.35
C ALA A 173 -8.55 -18.66 -16.74
N THR A 174 -7.31 -18.38 -16.34
CA THR A 174 -6.17 -19.28 -16.57
C THR A 174 -6.33 -20.60 -15.81
N LEU A 175 -6.73 -20.57 -14.53
CA LEU A 175 -6.95 -21.77 -13.73
C LEU A 175 -8.12 -22.62 -14.25
N LYS A 176 -9.18 -21.99 -14.75
CA LYS A 176 -10.35 -22.66 -15.34
C LYS A 176 -9.98 -23.50 -16.56
N LYS A 177 -8.97 -23.10 -17.36
CA LYS A 177 -8.48 -23.91 -18.49
C LYS A 177 -7.94 -25.27 -18.05
N SER A 178 -7.49 -25.39 -16.81
CA SER A 178 -7.04 -26.65 -16.20
C SER A 178 -8.11 -27.31 -15.32
N GLY A 179 -9.38 -26.90 -15.42
CA GLY A 179 -10.49 -27.44 -14.63
C GLY A 179 -10.48 -27.02 -13.16
N ILE A 180 -9.65 -26.05 -12.78
CA ILE A 180 -9.50 -25.60 -11.39
C ILE A 180 -10.44 -24.43 -11.13
N LYS A 181 -11.28 -24.54 -10.11
CA LYS A 181 -12.10 -23.45 -9.56
C LYS A 181 -11.66 -23.19 -8.12
N PRO A 182 -10.75 -22.24 -7.86
CA PRO A 182 -10.31 -21.98 -6.50
C PRO A 182 -11.43 -21.36 -5.66
N ARG A 183 -11.37 -21.61 -4.36
CA ARG A 183 -12.05 -20.79 -3.36
C ARG A 183 -11.42 -19.39 -3.36
N ILE A 184 -12.25 -18.36 -3.27
CA ILE A 184 -11.81 -16.97 -3.09
C ILE A 184 -12.20 -16.54 -1.67
N VAL A 185 -11.22 -16.16 -0.87
CA VAL A 185 -11.39 -15.75 0.53
C VAL A 185 -11.12 -14.25 0.63
N ALA A 186 -11.97 -13.52 1.34
CA ALA A 186 -11.69 -12.13 1.70
C ALA A 186 -12.32 -11.80 3.06
N SER A 187 -11.92 -10.67 3.64
CA SER A 187 -12.59 -10.14 4.83
C SER A 187 -14.01 -9.65 4.49
N LYS A 188 -14.87 -9.55 5.51
CA LYS A 188 -16.18 -8.90 5.38
C LYS A 188 -16.03 -7.45 4.89
N ALA A 189 -15.05 -6.70 5.40
CA ALA A 189 -14.81 -5.31 4.97
C ALA A 189 -14.47 -5.22 3.48
N THR A 190 -13.55 -6.06 2.97
CA THR A 190 -13.18 -6.10 1.54
C THR A 190 -14.35 -6.55 0.67
N SER A 191 -15.12 -7.54 1.14
CA SER A 191 -16.35 -7.97 0.46
C SER A 191 -17.38 -6.84 0.38
N ASP A 192 -17.62 -6.11 1.46
CA ASP A 192 -18.56 -4.99 1.50
C ASP A 192 -18.07 -3.82 0.63
N LYS A 193 -16.77 -3.52 0.65
CA LYS A 193 -16.17 -2.46 -0.18
C LYS A 193 -16.28 -2.74 -1.67
N GLN A 194 -16.07 -3.98 -2.10
CA GLN A 194 -16.30 -4.39 -3.48
C GLN A 194 -17.76 -4.16 -3.91
N LEU A 195 -18.73 -4.43 -3.03
CA LEU A 195 -20.14 -4.17 -3.31
C LEU A 195 -20.40 -2.66 -3.40
N TYR A 196 -19.92 -1.88 -2.43
CA TYR A 196 -20.04 -0.43 -2.39
C TYR A 196 -19.48 0.24 -3.66
N LEU A 197 -18.31 -0.21 -4.12
CA LEU A 197 -17.65 0.33 -5.32
C LEU A 197 -18.18 -0.26 -6.64
N ASN A 198 -19.20 -1.13 -6.61
CA ASN A 198 -19.70 -1.86 -7.78
C ASN A 198 -18.58 -2.58 -8.57
N SER A 199 -17.61 -3.15 -7.84
CA SER A 199 -16.43 -3.79 -8.40
C SER A 199 -16.79 -4.87 -9.42
N LYS A 200 -16.03 -4.94 -10.51
CA LYS A 200 -16.17 -5.98 -11.55
C LYS A 200 -15.29 -7.20 -11.30
N LEU A 201 -14.50 -7.17 -10.22
CA LEU A 201 -13.68 -8.31 -9.84
C LEU A 201 -14.54 -9.48 -9.33
N PRO A 202 -14.08 -10.72 -9.48
CA PRO A 202 -14.80 -11.89 -8.97
C PRO A 202 -15.00 -11.79 -7.47
N ARG A 203 -16.25 -11.94 -7.03
CA ARG A 203 -16.64 -11.85 -5.62
C ARG A 203 -16.01 -12.99 -4.79
N PRO A 204 -15.69 -12.74 -3.51
CA PRO A 204 -15.29 -13.79 -2.58
C PRO A 204 -16.36 -14.89 -2.49
N THR A 205 -15.93 -16.14 -2.47
CA THR A 205 -16.80 -17.30 -2.24
C THR A 205 -16.87 -17.67 -0.77
N GLU A 206 -15.89 -17.22 0.02
CA GLU A 206 -15.85 -17.36 1.48
C GLU A 206 -15.51 -15.99 2.08
N VAL A 207 -16.29 -15.55 3.07
CA VAL A 207 -16.12 -14.25 3.73
C VAL A 207 -15.74 -14.48 5.19
N VAL A 208 -14.60 -13.92 5.59
CA VAL A 208 -14.10 -13.99 6.96
C VAL A 208 -14.66 -12.83 7.77
N ALA A 209 -15.12 -13.11 8.99
CA ALA A 209 -15.66 -12.10 9.89
C ALA A 209 -14.65 -10.98 10.18
N TRP A 210 -15.14 -9.74 10.26
CA TRP A 210 -14.36 -8.54 10.59
C TRP A 210 -14.70 -8.05 12.01
N PRO A 211 -13.73 -7.48 12.79
CA PRO A 211 -12.34 -7.25 12.45
C PRO A 211 -11.43 -8.46 12.65
N ASN A 212 -11.86 -9.45 13.43
CA ASN A 212 -11.08 -10.65 13.69
C ASN A 212 -11.81 -11.88 13.19
N GLY A 213 -11.07 -12.76 12.53
CA GLY A 213 -11.61 -14.01 12.03
C GLY A 213 -10.49 -14.95 11.61
N SER A 214 -10.88 -16.13 11.13
CA SER A 214 -9.91 -17.07 10.58
C SER A 214 -10.59 -18.04 9.63
N PHE A 215 -9.79 -18.67 8.79
CA PHE A 215 -10.22 -19.81 7.99
C PHE A 215 -9.12 -20.88 7.99
N LYS A 216 -9.51 -22.09 7.58
CA LYS A 216 -8.58 -23.20 7.37
C LYS A 216 -8.24 -23.35 5.89
N PHE A 217 -6.96 -23.53 5.61
CA PHE A 217 -6.46 -24.04 4.34
C PHE A 217 -5.73 -25.36 4.63
N GLU A 218 -6.41 -26.48 4.42
CA GLU A 218 -5.92 -27.79 4.83
C GLU A 218 -5.52 -27.81 6.32
N ASP A 219 -4.25 -28.05 6.65
CA ASP A 219 -3.74 -28.01 8.02
C ASP A 219 -3.35 -26.62 8.53
N LEU A 220 -3.24 -25.62 7.63
CA LEU A 220 -2.89 -24.23 7.98
C LEU A 220 -4.10 -23.46 8.53
N THR A 221 -3.92 -22.81 9.69
CA THR A 221 -4.78 -21.71 10.14
C THR A 221 -4.29 -20.38 9.58
N VAL A 222 -5.17 -19.65 8.90
CA VAL A 222 -4.95 -18.26 8.50
C VAL A 222 -5.87 -17.36 9.30
N GLN A 223 -5.30 -16.39 10.01
CA GLN A 223 -6.03 -15.43 10.83
C GLN A 223 -6.08 -14.07 10.15
N LEU A 224 -7.25 -13.45 10.16
CA LEU A 224 -7.46 -12.06 9.80
C LEU A 224 -7.36 -11.21 11.06
N HIS A 225 -6.58 -10.13 10.98
CA HIS A 225 -6.50 -9.07 12.00
C HIS A 225 -6.75 -7.73 11.31
N GLY A 226 -8.01 -7.29 11.31
CA GLY A 226 -8.43 -5.98 10.87
C GLY A 226 -8.12 -4.92 11.91
N PHE A 227 -7.81 -3.71 11.46
CA PHE A 227 -7.54 -2.59 12.35
C PHE A 227 -8.84 -1.98 12.88
N ALA A 228 -8.83 -1.52 14.13
CA ALA A 228 -9.97 -0.78 14.69
C ALA A 228 -10.31 0.46 13.86
N ARG A 229 -9.26 1.12 13.34
CA ARG A 229 -9.33 2.14 12.27
C ARG A 229 -8.15 1.91 11.34
N ALA A 230 -8.43 1.79 10.04
CA ALA A 230 -7.39 1.51 9.06
C ALA A 230 -6.82 2.81 8.48
N SER A 231 -5.49 2.87 8.31
CA SER A 231 -4.81 4.03 7.73
C SER A 231 -4.79 3.99 6.20
N HIS A 232 -4.55 2.81 5.64
CA HIS A 232 -4.30 2.66 4.21
C HIS A 232 -5.58 2.71 3.39
N SER A 233 -6.54 1.86 3.76
CA SER A 233 -7.89 1.81 3.21
C SER A 233 -8.84 1.26 4.27
N ASP A 234 -10.12 1.62 4.27
CA ASP A 234 -11.11 1.18 5.29
C ASP A 234 -11.29 -0.35 5.42
N ASP A 235 -10.86 -1.13 4.42
CA ASP A 235 -10.86 -2.59 4.41
C ASP A 235 -9.48 -3.23 4.65
N HIS A 236 -8.44 -2.41 4.90
CA HIS A 236 -7.07 -2.86 5.09
C HIS A 236 -6.88 -3.65 6.39
N SER A 237 -6.18 -4.77 6.29
CA SER A 237 -5.94 -5.70 7.41
C SER A 237 -4.62 -6.43 7.23
N VAL A 238 -4.21 -7.19 8.25
CA VAL A 238 -3.09 -8.12 8.14
C VAL A 238 -3.56 -9.56 8.26
N TRP A 239 -2.95 -10.44 7.46
CA TRP A 239 -3.28 -11.87 7.44
C TRP A 239 -2.10 -12.68 7.97
N LEU A 240 -2.32 -13.43 9.05
CA LEU A 240 -1.31 -14.23 9.70
C LEU A 240 -1.49 -15.71 9.34
N LEU A 241 -0.54 -16.27 8.60
CA LEU A 241 -0.37 -17.72 8.44
C LEU A 241 0.20 -18.25 9.76
N LYS A 242 -0.68 -18.54 10.72
CA LYS A 242 -0.35 -18.72 12.14
C LYS A 242 0.72 -19.78 12.36
N ASP A 243 0.56 -20.94 11.75
CA ASP A 243 1.44 -22.10 11.96
C ASP A 243 2.82 -21.91 11.30
N GLU A 244 2.91 -20.99 10.34
CA GLU A 244 4.13 -20.69 9.59
C GLU A 244 4.85 -19.44 10.13
N GLY A 245 4.19 -18.66 11.00
CA GLY A 245 4.73 -17.40 11.52
C GLY A 245 5.00 -16.37 10.42
N VAL A 246 4.17 -16.34 9.37
CA VAL A 246 4.29 -15.40 8.25
C VAL A 246 3.09 -14.46 8.21
N LEU A 247 3.36 -13.16 8.28
CA LEU A 247 2.38 -12.10 8.11
C LEU A 247 2.37 -11.64 6.65
N HIS A 248 1.19 -11.57 6.05
CA HIS A 248 0.97 -10.89 4.78
C HIS A 248 0.19 -9.60 5.08
N ALA A 249 0.86 -8.47 4.89
CA ALA A 249 0.41 -7.13 5.28
C ALA A 249 0.75 -6.11 4.19
N PRO A 250 0.23 -6.30 2.95
CA PRO A 250 0.47 -5.37 1.85
C PRO A 250 0.09 -3.95 2.25
N ASP A 251 0.89 -2.97 1.81
CA ASP A 251 0.68 -1.54 2.03
C ASP A 251 0.63 -1.05 3.49
N LEU A 252 1.02 -1.90 4.43
CA LEU A 252 1.26 -1.46 5.81
C LEU A 252 2.69 -0.98 6.00
N ILE A 253 3.67 -1.68 5.43
CA ILE A 253 5.09 -1.46 5.65
C ILE A 253 5.88 -1.83 4.39
N ASN A 254 6.98 -1.13 4.14
CA ASN A 254 7.91 -1.45 3.06
C ASN A 254 9.27 -1.82 3.65
N PRO A 255 9.57 -3.11 3.92
CA PRO A 255 10.78 -3.48 4.64
C PRO A 255 12.07 -3.10 3.90
N ASP A 256 13.12 -2.82 4.68
CA ASP A 256 14.45 -2.38 4.23
C ASP A 256 14.53 -1.00 3.54
N GLN A 257 13.56 -0.12 3.79
CA GLN A 257 13.52 1.26 3.28
C GLN A 257 12.64 2.14 4.19
N PRO A 258 12.74 3.47 4.12
CA PRO A 258 11.70 4.37 4.62
C PRO A 258 10.34 4.06 3.97
N PRO A 259 9.20 4.42 4.59
CA PRO A 259 7.88 4.25 4.01
C PRO A 259 7.80 4.78 2.60
N PHE A 260 7.18 4.00 1.70
CA PHE A 260 6.93 4.43 0.33
C PHE A 260 6.02 5.67 0.32
N TRP A 261 5.98 6.37 -0.82
CA TRP A 261 5.22 7.58 -1.06
C TRP A 261 3.83 7.58 -0.38
N ARG A 262 3.58 8.59 0.48
CA ARG A 262 2.38 8.72 1.32
C ARG A 262 2.06 7.47 2.15
N PHE A 263 3.07 6.87 2.77
CA PHE A 263 2.95 5.62 3.55
C PHE A 263 2.24 4.53 2.75
N ALA A 264 2.83 4.18 1.60
CA ALA A 264 2.25 3.26 0.62
C ALA A 264 0.89 3.73 0.06
N GLY A 265 0.73 5.03 -0.21
CA GLY A 265 -0.51 5.57 -0.77
C GLY A 265 -1.72 5.49 0.18
N SER A 266 -1.47 5.56 1.48
CA SER A 266 -2.53 5.50 2.50
C SER A 266 -3.54 6.65 2.38
N ASP A 267 -4.82 6.36 2.66
CA ASP A 267 -5.90 7.36 2.76
C ASP A 267 -5.62 8.39 3.87
N THR A 268 -5.05 7.95 5.00
CA THR A 268 -4.75 8.82 6.15
C THR A 268 -3.51 8.38 6.93
N PHE A 269 -2.75 9.34 7.45
CA PHE A 269 -1.60 9.07 8.33
C PHE A 269 -2.06 8.81 9.78
N LEU A 270 -3.24 9.32 10.17
CA LEU A 270 -3.72 9.40 11.56
C LEU A 270 -3.62 8.06 12.32
N TYR A 271 -3.88 6.94 11.65
CA TYR A 271 -3.88 5.61 12.29
C TYR A 271 -2.63 4.79 11.98
N HIS A 272 -1.75 5.26 11.09
CA HIS A 272 -0.68 4.43 10.54
C HIS A 272 0.29 3.93 11.61
N GLU A 273 0.70 4.80 12.54
CA GLU A 273 1.58 4.45 13.65
C GLU A 273 0.97 3.37 14.56
N GLN A 274 -0.34 3.48 14.86
CA GLN A 274 -1.06 2.48 15.66
C GLN A 274 -1.18 1.14 14.91
N ASN A 275 -1.47 1.19 13.60
CA ASN A 275 -1.60 0.00 12.77
C ASN A 275 -0.26 -0.78 12.69
N LEU A 276 0.87 -0.07 12.56
CA LEU A 276 2.20 -0.65 12.65
C LEU A 276 2.41 -1.33 14.00
N GLN A 277 2.11 -0.64 15.11
CA GLN A 277 2.26 -1.19 16.46
C GLN A 277 1.41 -2.44 16.69
N ASP A 278 0.17 -2.46 16.22
CA ASP A 278 -0.74 -3.58 16.42
C ASP A 278 -0.31 -4.81 15.61
N ALA A 279 0.05 -4.62 14.33
CA ALA A 279 0.64 -5.69 13.53
C ALA A 279 1.96 -6.19 14.15
N ARG A 280 2.79 -5.29 14.70
CA ARG A 280 4.04 -5.64 15.35
C ARG A 280 3.86 -6.44 16.66
N LYS A 281 2.72 -6.35 17.35
CA LYS A 281 2.45 -7.14 18.57
C LYS A 281 2.12 -8.61 18.28
N LEU A 282 1.67 -8.93 17.08
CA LEU A 282 1.32 -10.30 16.69
C LEU A 282 2.54 -11.24 16.70
N SER A 283 2.31 -12.53 16.96
CA SER A 283 3.37 -13.54 16.98
C SER A 283 3.69 -14.07 15.58
N TRP A 284 4.61 -13.39 14.88
CA TRP A 284 5.13 -13.78 13.57
C TRP A 284 6.63 -13.53 13.47
N LYS A 285 7.28 -14.21 12.51
CA LYS A 285 8.71 -14.13 12.20
C LYS A 285 8.99 -13.30 10.96
N TRP A 286 8.24 -13.53 9.89
CA TRP A 286 8.40 -12.84 8.61
C TRP A 286 7.18 -11.98 8.30
N VAL A 287 7.39 -10.83 7.66
CA VAL A 287 6.33 -10.06 7.02
C VAL A 287 6.60 -9.92 5.52
N ASN A 288 5.55 -10.10 4.73
CA ASN A 288 5.47 -9.60 3.37
C ASN A 288 4.63 -8.32 3.39
N GLY A 289 5.27 -7.18 3.10
CA GLY A 289 4.65 -5.86 3.08
C GLY A 289 3.98 -5.49 1.75
N GLY A 290 3.84 -6.42 0.81
CA GLY A 290 3.33 -6.15 -0.54
C GLY A 290 4.36 -5.50 -1.44
N HIS A 291 5.24 -4.65 -0.89
CA HIS A 291 6.37 -4.03 -1.58
C HIS A 291 7.62 -4.00 -0.69
N GLY A 292 8.77 -3.82 -1.34
CA GLY A 292 10.06 -3.82 -0.65
C GLY A 292 10.59 -5.24 -0.41
N ASN A 293 11.50 -5.39 0.54
CA ASN A 293 12.10 -6.69 0.85
C ASN A 293 11.22 -7.51 1.82
N ILE A 294 11.66 -8.72 2.15
CA ILE A 294 11.06 -9.47 3.28
C ILE A 294 11.42 -8.78 4.59
N GLY A 295 10.44 -8.61 5.48
CA GLY A 295 10.61 -7.89 6.74
C GLY A 295 10.62 -8.77 7.98
N GLU A 296 11.19 -8.21 9.04
CA GLU A 296 11.19 -8.71 10.41
C GLU A 296 10.71 -7.61 11.37
N LYS A 297 10.63 -7.89 12.68
CA LYS A 297 10.22 -6.91 13.69
C LYS A 297 11.09 -5.64 13.71
N LYS A 298 12.38 -5.80 13.40
CA LYS A 298 13.32 -4.68 13.29
C LYS A 298 12.98 -3.68 12.18
N ASP A 299 12.28 -4.10 11.13
CA ASP A 299 11.80 -3.19 10.09
C ASP A 299 10.68 -2.29 10.62
N PHE A 300 9.78 -2.82 11.46
CA PHE A 300 8.78 -2.01 12.16
C PHE A 300 9.43 -1.04 13.16
N ASP A 301 10.48 -1.46 13.85
CA ASP A 301 11.21 -0.59 14.78
C ASP A 301 11.88 0.58 14.04
N PHE A 302 12.47 0.31 12.88
CA PHE A 302 13.01 1.33 11.99
C PHE A 302 11.91 2.30 11.54
N ASP A 303 10.77 1.79 11.08
CA ASP A 303 9.66 2.59 10.57
C ASP A 303 9.06 3.50 11.65
N LEU A 304 8.76 2.96 12.83
CA LEU A 304 8.28 3.74 13.98
C LEU A 304 9.28 4.80 14.42
N THR A 305 10.59 4.50 14.36
CA THR A 305 11.64 5.49 14.66
C THR A 305 11.69 6.58 13.59
N PHE A 306 11.57 6.22 12.30
CA PHE A 306 11.52 7.17 11.21
C PHE A 306 10.29 8.08 11.32
N ILE A 307 9.11 7.53 11.62
CA ILE A 307 7.87 8.28 11.82
C ILE A 307 8.01 9.28 12.97
N LYS A 308 8.60 8.86 14.11
CA LYS A 308 8.86 9.75 15.24
C LYS A 308 9.72 10.94 14.84
N ASP A 309 10.82 10.68 14.13
CA ASP A 309 11.75 11.73 13.68
C ASP A 309 11.09 12.62 12.62
N LEU A 310 10.28 12.05 11.72
CA LEU A 310 9.53 12.79 10.71
C LEU A 310 8.49 13.73 11.35
N LYS A 311 7.73 13.26 12.33
CA LYS A 311 6.77 14.09 13.09
C LYS A 311 7.49 15.27 13.74
N LYS A 312 8.66 15.03 14.35
CA LYS A 312 9.48 16.11 14.92
C LYS A 312 9.93 17.11 13.85
N ALA A 313 10.52 16.62 12.75
CA ALA A 313 11.00 17.46 11.66
C ALA A 313 9.88 18.32 11.05
N VAL A 314 8.70 17.73 10.87
CA VAL A 314 7.50 18.43 10.39
C VAL A 314 7.03 19.49 11.38
N ALA A 315 6.96 19.17 12.68
CA ALA A 315 6.60 20.15 13.71
C ALA A 315 7.57 21.35 13.72
N ASP A 316 8.87 21.10 13.73
CA ASP A 316 9.90 22.16 13.69
C ASP A 316 9.78 22.99 12.40
N ALA A 317 9.52 22.34 11.25
CA ALA A 317 9.30 23.03 9.98
C ALA A 317 8.02 23.88 10.00
N MET A 318 6.91 23.40 10.56
CA MET A 318 5.66 24.15 10.69
C MET A 318 5.77 25.37 11.62
N GLU A 319 6.61 25.30 12.66
CA GLU A 319 6.90 26.46 13.52
C GLU A 319 7.67 27.56 12.77
N SER A 320 8.64 27.16 11.95
CA SER A 320 9.49 28.08 11.19
C SER A 320 8.85 28.62 9.91
N GLN A 321 8.08 27.79 9.19
CA GLN A 321 7.34 28.13 7.98
C GLN A 321 5.92 28.50 8.40
N LYS A 322 5.71 29.76 8.81
CA LYS A 322 4.40 30.16 9.30
C LYS A 322 3.40 30.15 8.15
N PHE A 323 2.25 29.56 8.40
CA PHE A 323 1.17 29.44 7.42
C PHE A 323 0.78 30.77 6.76
N THR A 324 0.84 31.87 7.51
CA THR A 324 0.56 33.23 7.04
C THR A 324 1.54 33.75 6.00
N ASP A 325 2.78 33.26 6.00
CA ASP A 325 3.86 33.77 5.14
C ASP A 325 3.65 33.37 3.67
N PHE A 326 2.74 32.43 3.42
CA PHE A 326 2.40 31.91 2.09
C PHE A 326 1.12 32.51 1.52
N VAL A 327 0.47 33.42 2.24
CA VAL A 327 -0.71 34.14 1.75
C VAL A 327 -0.24 35.26 0.81
N ASP A 328 -0.41 35.05 -0.49
CA ASP A 328 -0.06 36.03 -1.53
C ASP A 328 -1.32 36.64 -2.16
N PRO A 329 -1.67 37.90 -1.83
CA PRO A 329 -2.86 38.55 -2.38
C PRO A 329 -2.80 38.77 -3.90
N SER A 330 -1.61 38.69 -4.52
CA SER A 330 -1.44 38.83 -5.96
C SER A 330 -1.85 37.58 -6.75
N LYS A 331 -2.00 36.42 -6.09
CA LYS A 331 -2.39 35.16 -6.75
C LYS A 331 -3.88 35.08 -7.10
N GLY A 332 -4.70 35.98 -6.57
CA GLY A 332 -6.16 36.01 -6.84
C GLY A 332 -6.94 34.79 -6.32
N ALA A 333 -6.29 33.86 -5.61
CA ALA A 333 -6.91 32.67 -5.04
C ALA A 333 -6.20 32.26 -3.75
N HIS A 334 -6.96 32.09 -2.67
CA HIS A 334 -6.43 31.62 -1.41
C HIS A 334 -5.93 30.16 -1.51
N THR A 335 -6.43 29.35 -2.45
CA THR A 335 -5.97 27.97 -2.64
C THR A 335 -4.47 27.83 -2.91
N ALA A 336 -3.80 28.87 -3.41
CA ALA A 336 -2.36 28.83 -3.70
C ALA A 336 -1.46 28.79 -2.44
N PHE A 337 -1.95 29.26 -1.29
CA PHE A 337 -1.11 29.30 -0.07
C PHE A 337 -0.83 27.88 0.44
N LEU A 338 -1.81 26.98 0.43
CA LEU A 338 -1.70 25.67 1.10
C LEU A 338 -0.65 24.77 0.44
N PRO A 339 -0.66 24.57 -0.90
CA PRO A 339 0.39 23.81 -1.57
C PRO A 339 1.78 24.43 -1.39
N SER A 340 1.87 25.77 -1.36
CA SER A 340 3.15 26.47 -1.20
C SER A 340 3.73 26.24 0.21
N TRP A 341 2.88 26.34 1.24
CA TRP A 341 3.26 26.04 2.61
C TRP A 341 3.62 24.57 2.81
N LEU A 342 2.82 23.64 2.30
CA LEU A 342 3.10 22.20 2.36
C LEU A 342 4.44 21.85 1.71
N ASN A 343 4.72 22.41 0.53
CA ASN A 343 6.00 22.22 -0.16
C ASN A 343 7.19 22.77 0.65
N ALA A 344 7.05 23.93 1.29
CA ALA A 344 8.11 24.49 2.13
C ALA A 344 8.36 23.63 3.39
N VAL A 345 7.29 23.24 4.09
CA VAL A 345 7.35 22.34 5.25
C VAL A 345 7.97 21.00 4.87
N SER A 346 7.52 20.39 3.78
CA SER A 346 7.99 19.07 3.34
C SER A 346 9.45 19.09 2.91
N LYS A 347 9.87 20.13 2.18
CA LYS A 347 11.27 20.34 1.80
C LYS A 347 12.16 20.49 3.02
N GLN A 348 11.82 21.40 3.94
CA GLN A 348 12.63 21.63 5.14
C GLN A 348 12.71 20.37 6.01
N SER A 349 11.58 19.68 6.21
CA SER A 349 11.53 18.43 6.97
C SER A 349 12.45 17.37 6.34
N THR A 350 12.35 17.18 5.03
CA THR A 350 13.20 16.22 4.29
C THR A 350 14.68 16.57 4.40
N ASP A 351 15.04 17.84 4.22
CA ASP A 351 16.44 18.29 4.30
C ASP A 351 17.01 18.10 5.71
N SER A 352 16.22 18.30 6.76
CA SER A 352 16.64 18.07 8.15
C SER A 352 16.89 16.59 8.48
N LEU A 353 16.16 15.67 7.83
CA LEU A 353 16.29 14.22 8.02
C LEU A 353 17.39 13.60 7.14
N ARG A 354 17.75 14.28 6.04
CA ARG A 354 18.73 13.81 5.04
C ARG A 354 20.07 13.35 5.65
N PRO A 355 20.67 14.01 6.66
CA PRO A 355 21.92 13.53 7.25
C PRO A 355 21.82 12.12 7.86
N LYS A 356 20.66 11.76 8.41
CA LYS A 356 20.43 10.46 9.07
C LYS A 356 19.92 9.41 8.09
N TYR A 357 19.01 9.79 7.19
CA TYR A 357 18.23 8.86 6.38
C TYR A 357 18.51 8.93 4.86
N GLY A 358 19.17 9.98 4.38
CA GLY A 358 19.35 10.26 2.95
C GLY A 358 20.14 9.22 2.15
N LYS A 359 20.82 8.30 2.84
CA LYS A 359 21.52 7.18 2.22
C LYS A 359 20.60 6.00 1.86
N TYR A 360 19.40 5.91 2.43
CA TYR A 360 18.52 4.75 2.26
C TYR A 360 17.72 4.83 0.95
N TYR A 361 17.37 3.66 0.42
CA TYR A 361 16.61 3.53 -0.82
C TYR A 361 15.29 4.30 -0.72
N GLY A 362 14.97 5.08 -1.76
CA GLY A 362 13.70 5.79 -1.85
C GLY A 362 13.55 7.05 -0.99
N PHE A 363 14.50 7.38 -0.10
CA PHE A 363 14.37 8.51 0.83
C PHE A 363 13.96 9.81 0.13
N ASP A 364 14.70 10.23 -0.89
CA ASP A 364 14.47 11.51 -1.58
C ASP A 364 13.18 11.55 -2.39
N TYR A 365 12.61 10.39 -2.72
CA TYR A 365 11.40 10.30 -3.54
C TYR A 365 10.13 10.13 -2.69
N ALA A 366 10.23 9.48 -1.53
CA ALA A 366 9.08 9.20 -0.68
C ALA A 366 8.91 10.23 0.45
N THR A 367 10.01 10.69 1.06
CA THR A 367 9.96 11.52 2.26
C THR A 367 9.22 12.85 2.08
N PRO A 368 9.35 13.57 0.95
CA PRO A 368 8.60 14.81 0.75
C PRO A 368 7.08 14.61 0.90
N SER A 369 6.50 13.64 0.19
CA SER A 369 5.06 13.40 0.28
C SER A 369 4.61 12.75 1.59
N ASN A 370 5.49 11.99 2.25
CA ASN A 370 5.24 11.53 3.62
C ASN A 370 5.17 12.74 4.58
N ALA A 371 6.08 13.70 4.45
CA ALA A 371 6.10 14.92 5.26
C ALA A 371 4.86 15.80 5.02
N GLU A 372 4.42 15.95 3.77
CA GLU A 372 3.17 16.66 3.43
C GLU A 372 1.97 16.04 4.16
N MET A 373 1.84 14.71 4.07
CA MET A 373 0.74 13.99 4.69
C MET A 373 0.74 14.10 6.23
N VAL A 374 1.93 14.07 6.85
CA VAL A 374 2.09 14.30 8.30
C VAL A 374 1.74 15.75 8.66
N ALA A 375 2.13 16.74 7.85
CA ALA A 375 1.82 18.15 8.09
C ALA A 375 0.31 18.42 8.01
N GLU A 376 -0.39 17.85 7.01
CA GLU A 376 -1.85 17.91 6.87
C GLU A 376 -2.55 17.35 8.11
N TRP A 377 -2.08 16.20 8.60
CA TRP A 377 -2.59 15.59 9.82
C TRP A 377 -2.33 16.46 11.06
N MET A 378 -1.09 16.89 11.31
CA MET A 378 -0.74 17.73 12.45
C MET A 378 -1.53 19.05 12.46
N PHE A 379 -1.75 19.65 11.28
CA PHE A 379 -2.51 20.88 11.17
C PHE A 379 -4.00 20.69 11.48
N SER A 380 -4.56 19.55 11.08
CA SER A 380 -5.99 19.25 11.21
C SER A 380 -6.41 18.84 12.64
N TYR A 381 -5.51 18.21 13.42
CA TYR A 381 -5.83 17.61 14.73
C TYR A 381 -5.05 18.25 15.90
N ARG A 382 -4.74 19.55 15.78
CA ARG A 382 -4.06 20.34 16.82
C ARG A 382 -4.93 20.67 18.03
#